data_AF-A0A7N0U3E5-F1
#
_entry.id   AF-A0A7N0U3E5-F1
#
_cell.length_a   1.000
_cell.length_b   1.000
_cell.length_c   1.000
_cell.angle_alpha   90.00
_cell.angle_beta   90.00
_cell.angle_gamma   90.00
#
_symmetry.space_group_name_H-M   'P 1'
#
loop_
_entity.id
_entity.type
_entity.pdbx_description
1 polymer ?
#
loop_
_entity_poly.entity_id
_entity_poly.type
_entity_poly.pdbx_seq_one_letter_code
_entity_poly.pdbx_strand_id
1 'polypeptide(L)'
;MAEIDAKSGYCSRTKTFRSLRKPLHLPPKDLPLSVSSYALSLQPDNRIANPTAMIDCATGRIISYENFFRQVDSLSFHLQSVVGVRKDDVAFLLCSNSVKVPIIYFSLLSLGAVLSSANPLSTEAEISRLIELCKPAVAFSASSTSAKLPKLRLGTIVVDSPEFDSAVASESSEIDRVEVSQSDLAAIMYSSGTTGRVKGVMVTHRNMIANTASFKQHRSSRRSTAPAVTLTIVPYFHIFGFFAMLRAVALRDCVVVMERFDLTKMMRACNN
;
A
#
# COMPACT_ATOMS: atom_id res chain seq x y z
N MET A 1 15.53 38.58 15.44
CA MET A 1 15.32 37.16 15.06
C MET A 1 13.83 36.97 14.82
N ALA A 2 13.40 36.29 13.77
CA ALA A 2 11.97 36.12 13.50
C ALA A 2 11.32 35.32 14.63
N GLU A 3 10.38 35.95 15.34
CA GLU A 3 9.66 35.35 16.45
C GLU A 3 8.62 34.37 15.86
N ILE A 4 9.05 33.12 15.66
CA ILE A 4 8.12 32.03 15.40
C ILE A 4 7.42 31.76 16.73
N ASP A 5 6.10 31.90 16.74
CA ASP A 5 5.33 31.60 17.95
C ASP A 5 5.44 30.10 18.27
N ALA A 6 5.96 29.77 19.45
CA ALA A 6 6.27 28.38 19.82
C ALA A 6 5.02 27.52 20.09
N LYS A 7 3.84 28.13 20.25
CA LYS A 7 2.57 27.42 20.52
C LYS A 7 1.75 27.12 19.27
N SER A 8 1.89 27.93 18.23
CA SER A 8 1.14 27.83 16.97
C SER A 8 2.02 27.51 15.77
N GLY A 9 3.33 27.77 15.87
CA GLY A 9 4.29 27.65 14.76
C GLY A 9 4.13 28.75 13.71
N TYR A 10 3.32 29.78 13.98
CA TYR A 10 3.08 30.89 13.07
C TYR A 10 4.28 31.84 13.03
N CYS A 11 4.68 32.22 11.82
CA CYS A 11 5.68 33.26 11.61
C CYS A 11 4.99 34.53 11.10
N SER A 12 4.93 35.57 11.94
CA SER A 12 4.28 36.85 11.62
C SER A 12 4.89 37.57 10.42
N ARG A 13 6.16 37.31 10.11
CA ARG A 13 6.90 37.90 8.98
C ARG A 13 6.56 37.23 7.66
N THR A 14 6.61 35.90 7.59
CA THR A 14 6.35 35.16 6.34
C THR A 14 4.87 34.85 6.15
N LYS A 15 4.03 35.07 7.17
CA LYS A 15 2.61 34.69 7.20
C LYS A 15 2.39 33.19 6.94
N THR A 16 3.35 32.36 7.36
CA THR A 16 3.30 30.90 7.19
C THR A 16 3.28 30.18 8.54
N PHE A 17 2.67 29.00 8.57
CA PHE A 17 2.76 28.06 9.68
C PHE A 17 3.88 27.03 9.47
N ARG A 18 4.53 26.62 10.55
CA ARG A 18 5.45 25.49 10.59
C ARG A 18 4.96 24.48 11.61
N SER A 19 5.22 23.19 11.36
CA SER A 19 4.89 22.16 12.34
C SER A 19 5.68 22.40 13.63
N LEU A 20 5.02 22.23 14.77
CA LEU A 20 5.65 22.24 16.10
C LEU A 20 6.38 20.92 16.41
N ARG A 21 6.20 19.91 15.56
CA ARG A 21 6.86 18.61 15.71
C ARG A 21 8.31 18.72 15.26
N LYS A 22 9.17 17.88 15.82
CA LYS A 22 10.56 17.74 15.36
C LYS A 22 10.58 17.45 13.85
N PRO A 23 11.52 18.04 13.08
CA PRO A 23 11.67 17.74 11.66
C PRO A 23 11.86 16.24 11.42
N LEU A 24 11.28 15.74 10.32
CA LEU A 24 11.43 14.34 9.94
C LEU A 24 12.83 14.10 9.38
N HIS A 25 13.52 13.10 9.92
CA HIS A 25 14.74 12.57 9.33
C HIS A 25 14.35 11.58 8.23
N LEU A 26 14.60 11.98 7.00
CA LEU A 26 14.31 11.17 5.82
C LEU A 26 15.63 10.66 5.21
N PRO A 27 15.61 9.50 4.52
CA PRO A 27 16.78 9.02 3.79
C PRO A 27 17.32 10.05 2.78
N PRO A 28 18.64 10.02 2.48
CA PRO A 28 19.24 10.82 1.39
C PRO A 28 18.47 10.61 0.09
N LYS A 29 18.27 11.67 -0.71
CA LYS A 29 17.38 11.61 -1.89
C LYS A 29 17.91 10.72 -3.02
N ASP A 30 19.22 10.61 -3.09
CA ASP A 30 20.02 9.86 -4.06
C ASP A 30 20.15 8.37 -3.72
N LEU A 31 19.85 7.97 -2.48
CA LEU A 31 19.83 6.56 -2.10
C LEU A 31 18.71 5.82 -2.86
N PRO A 32 19.03 4.82 -3.70
CA PRO A 32 18.03 3.97 -4.33
C PRO A 32 17.26 3.22 -3.26
N LEU A 33 16.00 3.60 -3.08
CA LEU A 33 15.16 3.12 -1.99
C LEU A 33 13.69 3.20 -2.39
N SER A 34 13.08 2.03 -2.59
CA SER A 34 11.64 1.91 -2.70
C SER A 34 10.97 2.12 -1.33
N VAL A 35 9.68 2.44 -1.36
CA VAL A 35 8.91 2.57 -0.12
C VAL A 35 8.65 1.21 0.55
N SER A 36 8.57 0.13 -0.22
CA SER A 36 8.46 -1.23 0.34
C SER A 36 9.72 -1.56 1.13
N SER A 37 10.91 -1.42 0.52
CA SER A 37 12.20 -1.64 1.21
C SER A 37 12.36 -0.72 2.41
N TYR A 38 11.99 0.56 2.31
CA TYR A 38 12.00 1.46 3.47
C TYR A 38 11.09 0.97 4.58
N ALA A 39 9.82 0.65 4.29
CA ALA A 39 8.88 0.16 5.29
C ALA A 39 9.37 -1.13 5.98
N LEU A 40 9.95 -2.05 5.21
CA LEU A 40 10.51 -3.31 5.73
C LEU A 40 11.79 -3.10 6.56
N SER A 41 12.59 -2.08 6.24
CA SER A 41 13.78 -1.71 7.00
C SER A 41 13.48 -1.11 8.37
N LEU A 42 12.25 -0.63 8.58
CA LEU A 42 11.85 -0.10 9.87
C LEU A 42 11.69 -1.28 10.83
N GLN A 43 12.74 -1.55 11.60
CA GLN A 43 12.67 -2.50 12.71
C GLN A 43 12.00 -1.80 13.91
N PRO A 44 10.75 -2.13 14.27
CA PRO A 44 10.22 -1.73 15.55
C PRO A 44 10.94 -2.51 16.66
N ASP A 45 10.86 -2.01 17.90
CA ASP A 45 11.28 -2.78 19.07
C ASP A 45 10.49 -4.10 19.09
N ASN A 46 11.18 -5.23 19.27
CA ASN A 46 10.56 -6.56 19.31
C ASN A 46 9.46 -6.66 20.38
N ARG A 47 9.50 -5.83 21.43
CA ARG A 47 8.46 -5.75 22.48
C ARG A 47 7.12 -5.23 21.96
N ILE A 48 7.10 -4.49 20.85
CA ILE A 48 5.90 -3.87 20.26
C ILE A 48 5.57 -4.43 18.87
N ALA A 49 6.36 -5.39 18.36
CA ALA A 49 6.17 -6.00 17.06
C ALA A 49 5.14 -7.14 17.16
N ASN A 50 4.16 -7.17 16.26
CA ASN A 50 3.31 -8.36 16.15
C ASN A 50 4.03 -9.44 15.31
N PRO A 51 3.92 -10.72 15.71
CA PRO A 51 4.28 -11.83 14.82
C PRO A 51 3.26 -11.95 13.67
N THR A 52 2.01 -11.58 13.92
CA THR A 52 0.91 -11.58 12.96
C THR A 52 0.88 -10.28 12.16
N ALA A 53 0.90 -10.39 10.84
CA ALA A 53 0.72 -9.26 9.94
C ALA A 53 -0.76 -8.96 9.72
N MET A 54 -1.53 -9.98 9.36
CA MET A 54 -2.93 -9.79 8.92
C MET A 54 -3.82 -10.94 9.38
N ILE A 55 -5.08 -10.61 9.65
CA ILE A 55 -6.15 -11.56 9.94
C ILE A 55 -7.31 -11.23 9.01
N ASP A 56 -7.78 -12.21 8.26
CA ASP A 56 -9.00 -12.10 7.47
C ASP A 56 -10.22 -12.19 8.40
N CYS A 57 -11.01 -11.12 8.48
CA CYS A 57 -12.15 -11.05 9.40
C CYS A 57 -13.26 -12.06 9.06
N ALA A 58 -13.40 -12.47 7.81
CA ALA A 58 -14.47 -13.35 7.37
C ALA A 58 -14.11 -14.83 7.56
N THR A 59 -12.88 -15.20 7.25
CA THR A 59 -12.40 -16.59 7.27
C THR A 59 -11.60 -16.94 8.53
N GLY A 60 -11.15 -15.95 9.29
CA GLY A 60 -10.22 -16.15 10.41
C GLY A 60 -8.80 -16.50 9.97
N ARG A 61 -8.50 -16.49 8.66
CA ARG A 61 -7.17 -16.81 8.12
C ARG A 61 -6.14 -15.83 8.66
N ILE A 62 -5.04 -16.35 9.18
CA ILE A 62 -3.94 -15.57 9.75
C ILE A 62 -2.73 -15.61 8.81
N ILE A 63 -2.12 -14.46 8.58
CA ILE A 63 -0.82 -14.33 7.88
C ILE A 63 0.20 -13.75 8.87
N SER A 64 1.25 -14.50 9.16
CA SER A 64 2.41 -14.01 9.92
C SER A 64 3.25 -13.04 9.07
N TYR A 65 4.04 -12.18 9.71
CA TYR A 65 4.99 -11.32 8.98
C TYR A 65 6.00 -12.13 8.15
N GLU A 66 6.44 -13.28 8.67
CA GLU A 66 7.32 -14.20 7.95
C GLU A 66 6.67 -14.71 6.66
N ASN A 67 5.41 -15.17 6.74
CA ASN A 67 4.67 -15.63 5.57
C ASN A 67 4.30 -14.47 4.63
N PHE A 68 4.06 -13.28 5.16
CA PHE A 68 3.83 -12.08 4.35
C PHE A 68 5.07 -11.75 3.51
N PHE A 69 6.26 -11.75 4.10
CA PHE A 69 7.51 -11.49 3.37
C PHE A 69 7.78 -12.56 2.32
N ARG A 70 7.65 -13.85 2.67
CA ARG A 70 7.77 -14.95 1.71
C ARG A 70 6.82 -14.81 0.53
N GLN A 71 5.55 -14.47 0.79
CA GLN A 71 4.56 -14.28 -0.26
C GLN A 71 4.86 -13.06 -1.14
N VAL A 72 5.41 -11.98 -0.56
CA VAL A 72 5.87 -10.81 -1.34
C VAL A 72 7.05 -11.19 -2.23
N ASP A 73 8.04 -11.91 -1.72
CA ASP A 73 9.22 -12.32 -2.51
C ASP A 73 8.82 -13.29 -3.63
N SER A 74 7.97 -14.28 -3.31
CA SER A 74 7.42 -15.26 -4.25
C SER A 74 6.61 -14.60 -5.38
N LEU A 75 5.69 -13.69 -5.00
CA LEU A 75 4.90 -12.97 -5.99
C LEU A 75 5.75 -11.99 -6.80
N SER A 76 6.73 -11.31 -6.19
CA SER A 76 7.68 -10.44 -6.92
C SER A 76 8.43 -11.24 -7.99
N PHE A 77 8.94 -12.42 -7.63
CA PHE A 77 9.60 -13.32 -8.57
C PHE A 77 8.66 -13.70 -9.71
N HIS A 78 7.45 -14.18 -9.41
CA HIS A 78 6.49 -14.61 -10.42
C HIS A 78 6.09 -13.47 -11.37
N LEU A 79 5.84 -12.27 -10.83
CA LEU A 79 5.49 -11.09 -11.63
C LEU A 79 6.63 -10.69 -12.57
N GLN A 80 7.88 -10.77 -12.11
CA GLN A 80 9.06 -10.43 -12.92
C GLN A 80 9.36 -11.50 -13.98
N SER A 81 9.45 -12.76 -13.58
CA SER A 81 9.99 -13.85 -14.42
C SER A 81 8.97 -14.52 -15.31
N VAL A 82 7.71 -14.65 -14.86
CA VAL A 82 6.65 -15.35 -15.58
C VAL A 82 5.72 -14.37 -16.28
N VAL A 83 5.24 -13.36 -15.56
CA VAL A 83 4.31 -12.36 -16.12
C VAL A 83 5.06 -11.33 -16.97
N GLY A 84 6.30 -11.00 -16.61
CA GLY A 84 7.11 -10.01 -17.32
C GLY A 84 6.80 -8.55 -16.95
N VAL A 85 6.34 -8.31 -15.72
CA VAL A 85 6.19 -6.96 -15.14
C VAL A 85 7.56 -6.32 -15.01
N ARG A 86 7.68 -5.07 -15.48
CA ARG A 86 8.92 -4.30 -15.41
C ARG A 86 8.75 -3.04 -14.56
N LYS A 87 9.88 -2.42 -14.22
CA LYS A 87 9.90 -1.07 -13.65
C LYS A 87 9.11 -0.10 -14.55
N ASP A 88 8.39 0.82 -13.93
CA ASP A 88 7.51 1.82 -14.55
C ASP A 88 6.24 1.26 -15.22
N ASP A 89 6.05 -0.06 -15.30
CA ASP A 89 4.78 -0.63 -15.72
C ASP A 89 3.67 -0.26 -14.72
N VAL A 90 2.54 0.22 -15.23
CA VAL A 90 1.37 0.48 -14.41
C VAL A 90 0.60 -0.82 -14.19
N ALA A 91 0.36 -1.17 -12.93
CA ALA A 91 -0.44 -2.30 -12.50
C ALA A 91 -1.77 -1.83 -11.90
N PHE A 92 -2.89 -2.17 -12.54
CA PHE A 92 -4.22 -1.72 -12.14
C PHE A 92 -4.96 -2.74 -11.28
N LEU A 93 -5.34 -2.38 -10.06
CA LEU A 93 -6.05 -3.26 -9.14
C LEU A 93 -7.53 -2.90 -9.01
N LEU A 94 -8.39 -3.87 -9.28
CA LEU A 94 -9.85 -3.81 -9.17
C LEU A 94 -10.36 -4.88 -8.19
N CYS A 95 -9.90 -4.78 -6.94
CA CYS A 95 -10.17 -5.73 -5.87
C CYS A 95 -10.78 -5.04 -4.64
N SER A 96 -11.62 -5.77 -3.92
CA SER A 96 -12.04 -5.41 -2.55
C SER A 96 -10.88 -5.57 -1.57
N ASN A 97 -11.06 -5.11 -0.33
CA ASN A 97 -10.10 -5.36 0.75
C ASN A 97 -9.94 -6.87 0.99
N SER A 98 -8.71 -7.35 0.93
CA SER A 98 -8.36 -8.72 1.34
C SER A 98 -6.92 -8.76 1.85
N VAL A 99 -6.54 -9.85 2.49
CA VAL A 99 -5.15 -10.08 2.92
C VAL A 99 -4.17 -10.23 1.73
N LYS A 100 -4.68 -10.47 0.52
CA LYS A 100 -3.88 -10.59 -0.72
C LYS A 100 -3.46 -9.23 -1.28
N VAL A 101 -4.26 -8.18 -1.11
CA VAL A 101 -3.97 -6.85 -1.69
C VAL A 101 -2.65 -6.26 -1.17
N PRO A 102 -2.33 -6.29 0.13
CA PRO A 102 -1.04 -5.83 0.62
C PRO A 102 0.17 -6.59 0.03
N ILE A 103 0.02 -7.90 -0.21
CA ILE A 103 1.07 -8.73 -0.82
C ILE A 103 1.32 -8.24 -2.25
N ILE A 104 0.25 -8.02 -3.03
CA ILE A 104 0.34 -7.48 -4.39
C ILE A 104 1.01 -6.10 -4.38
N TYR A 105 0.60 -5.21 -3.47
CA TYR A 105 1.15 -3.86 -3.40
C TYR A 105 2.65 -3.87 -3.11
N PHE A 106 3.08 -4.64 -2.11
CA PHE A 106 4.50 -4.71 -1.75
C PHE A 106 5.35 -5.37 -2.84
N SER A 107 4.79 -6.35 -3.56
CA SER A 107 5.48 -7.02 -4.68
C SER A 107 5.64 -6.12 -5.90
N LEU A 108 4.65 -5.28 -6.20
CA LEU A 108 4.77 -4.32 -7.30
C LEU A 108 5.73 -3.17 -6.95
N LEU A 109 5.66 -2.67 -5.70
CA LEU A 109 6.55 -1.60 -5.23
C LEU A 109 8.01 -2.03 -5.13
N SER A 110 8.30 -3.30 -4.84
CA SER A 110 9.68 -3.84 -4.85
C SER A 110 10.25 -3.93 -6.26
N LEU A 111 9.40 -4.17 -7.28
CA LEU A 111 9.77 -4.21 -8.69
C LEU A 111 9.81 -2.83 -9.36
N GLY A 112 9.50 -1.75 -8.62
CA GLY A 112 9.37 -0.40 -9.19
C GLY A 112 8.21 -0.24 -10.17
N ALA A 113 7.20 -1.12 -10.10
CA ALA A 113 5.98 -0.98 -10.85
C ALA A 113 5.06 0.06 -10.19
N VAL A 114 4.26 0.76 -11.00
CA VAL A 114 3.39 1.85 -10.56
C VAL A 114 2.02 1.30 -10.22
N LEU A 115 1.61 1.41 -8.96
CA LEU A 115 0.29 0.97 -8.51
C LEU A 115 -0.80 1.92 -8.99
N SER A 116 -1.88 1.39 -9.54
CA SER A 116 -3.12 2.13 -9.68
C SER A 116 -4.28 1.26 -9.21
N SER A 117 -5.30 1.85 -8.61
CA SER A 117 -6.42 1.09 -8.09
C SER A 117 -7.72 1.85 -8.16
N ALA A 118 -8.82 1.10 -8.24
CA ALA A 118 -10.16 1.64 -8.35
C ALA A 118 -11.15 0.88 -7.48
N ASN A 119 -12.31 1.49 -7.25
CA ASN A 119 -13.38 0.84 -6.53
C ASN A 119 -13.93 -0.32 -7.38
N PRO A 120 -13.94 -1.58 -6.89
CA PRO A 120 -14.53 -2.71 -7.62
C PRO A 120 -16.02 -2.53 -7.92
N LEU A 121 -16.72 -1.67 -7.15
CA LEU A 121 -18.12 -1.31 -7.37
C LEU A 121 -18.33 -0.25 -8.45
N SER A 122 -17.26 0.36 -8.98
CA SER A 122 -17.37 1.30 -10.10
C SER A 122 -17.96 0.62 -11.34
N THR A 123 -18.63 1.44 -12.14
CA THR A 123 -19.19 1.05 -13.43
C THR A 123 -18.08 0.77 -14.45
N GLU A 124 -18.38 0.01 -15.49
CA GLU A 124 -17.44 -0.25 -16.59
C GLU A 124 -16.96 1.03 -17.27
N ALA A 125 -17.84 2.01 -17.43
CA ALA A 125 -17.49 3.31 -18.02
C ALA A 125 -16.50 4.09 -17.16
N GLU A 126 -16.68 4.09 -15.83
CA GLU A 126 -15.74 4.71 -14.90
C GLU A 126 -14.39 4.00 -14.95
N ILE A 127 -14.37 2.67 -14.88
CA ILE A 127 -13.15 1.86 -14.93
C ILE A 127 -12.40 2.09 -16.24
N SER A 128 -13.12 2.07 -17.38
CA SER A 128 -12.53 2.33 -18.70
C SER A 128 -11.85 3.69 -18.75
N ARG A 129 -12.47 4.72 -18.17
CA ARG A 129 -11.88 6.07 -18.10
C ARG A 129 -10.60 6.12 -17.25
N LEU A 130 -10.52 5.33 -16.17
CA LEU A 130 -9.31 5.23 -15.36
C LEU A 130 -8.20 4.50 -16.12
N ILE A 131 -8.55 3.42 -16.82
CA ILE A 131 -7.63 2.63 -17.65
C ILE A 131 -7.06 3.48 -18.79
N GLU A 132 -7.88 4.30 -19.45
CA GLU A 132 -7.41 5.27 -20.45
C GLU A 132 -6.40 6.27 -19.87
N LEU A 133 -6.59 6.66 -18.61
CA LEU A 133 -5.75 7.64 -17.94
C LEU A 133 -4.40 7.05 -17.49
N CYS A 134 -4.40 5.84 -16.93
CA CYS A 134 -3.21 5.22 -16.36
C CYS A 134 -2.52 4.21 -17.28
N LYS A 135 -3.19 3.73 -18.33
CA LYS A 135 -2.66 2.81 -19.36
C LYS A 135 -1.92 1.60 -18.77
N PRO A 136 -2.62 0.74 -18.01
CA PRO A 136 -1.99 -0.36 -17.30
C PRO A 136 -1.42 -1.41 -18.25
N ALA A 137 -0.24 -1.92 -17.91
CA ALA A 137 0.34 -3.07 -18.56
C ALA A 137 -0.33 -4.37 -18.10
N VAL A 138 -0.64 -4.47 -16.81
CA VAL A 138 -1.26 -5.62 -16.14
C VAL A 138 -2.41 -5.16 -15.25
N ALA A 139 -3.39 -6.02 -15.03
CA ALA A 139 -4.41 -5.79 -14.00
C ALA A 139 -4.52 -6.95 -13.02
N PHE A 140 -5.00 -6.65 -11.82
CA PHE A 140 -5.39 -7.63 -10.80
C PHE A 140 -6.87 -7.42 -10.48
N SER A 141 -7.64 -8.50 -10.48
CA SER A 141 -9.07 -8.44 -10.18
C SER A 141 -9.53 -9.68 -9.43
N ALA A 142 -10.67 -9.60 -8.77
CA ALA A 142 -11.42 -10.81 -8.44
C ALA A 142 -12.03 -11.41 -9.71
N SER A 143 -12.35 -12.69 -9.69
CA SER A 143 -13.08 -13.38 -10.76
C SER A 143 -14.36 -12.61 -11.13
N SER A 144 -15.10 -12.14 -10.12
CA SER A 144 -16.34 -11.36 -10.25
C SER A 144 -16.19 -9.97 -10.88
N THR A 145 -14.98 -9.37 -10.86
CA THR A 145 -14.72 -8.03 -11.42
C THR A 145 -13.88 -8.06 -12.69
N SER A 146 -13.32 -9.22 -13.05
CA SER A 146 -12.46 -9.41 -14.23
C SER A 146 -13.11 -9.00 -15.54
N ALA A 147 -14.41 -9.26 -15.71
CA ALA A 147 -15.15 -8.94 -16.94
C ALA A 147 -15.23 -7.42 -17.25
N LYS A 148 -15.00 -6.56 -16.24
CA LYS A 148 -14.98 -5.10 -16.41
C LYS A 148 -13.66 -4.58 -17.01
N LEU A 149 -12.66 -5.44 -17.16
CA LEU A 149 -11.32 -5.07 -17.62
C LEU A 149 -11.17 -5.40 -19.11
N PRO A 150 -10.55 -4.50 -19.90
CA PRO A 150 -10.21 -4.78 -21.27
C PRO A 150 -9.00 -5.74 -21.34
N LYS A 151 -8.69 -6.22 -22.54
CA LYS A 151 -7.43 -6.95 -22.78
C LYS A 151 -6.24 -6.00 -22.62
N LEU A 152 -5.31 -6.37 -21.74
CA LEU A 152 -4.08 -5.62 -21.48
C LEU A 152 -2.85 -6.36 -22.01
N ARG A 153 -1.73 -5.63 -22.14
CA ARG A 153 -0.47 -6.16 -22.68
C ARG A 153 0.03 -7.42 -21.95
N LEU A 154 -0.05 -7.42 -20.62
CA LEU A 154 0.33 -8.53 -19.73
C LEU A 154 -0.90 -9.26 -19.16
N GLY A 155 -2.09 -8.95 -19.67
CA GLY A 155 -3.34 -9.58 -19.26
C GLY A 155 -3.84 -9.16 -17.87
N THR A 156 -4.70 -10.02 -17.31
CA THR A 156 -5.34 -9.83 -16.01
C THR A 156 -5.08 -11.05 -15.13
N ILE A 157 -4.59 -10.80 -13.93
CA ILE A 157 -4.33 -11.81 -12.90
C ILE A 157 -5.54 -11.86 -11.96
N VAL A 158 -6.18 -13.02 -11.89
CA VAL A 158 -7.36 -13.25 -11.05
C VAL A 158 -6.91 -13.64 -9.64
N VAL A 159 -7.13 -12.77 -8.65
CA VAL A 159 -6.51 -12.89 -7.31
C VAL A 159 -7.11 -14.00 -6.43
N ASP A 160 -8.29 -14.48 -6.77
CA ASP A 160 -9.02 -15.59 -6.13
C ASP A 160 -8.90 -16.90 -6.92
N SER A 161 -7.97 -16.96 -7.89
CA SER A 161 -7.67 -18.17 -8.66
C SER A 161 -6.64 -19.07 -7.97
N PRO A 162 -6.67 -20.39 -8.24
CA PRO A 162 -5.61 -21.32 -7.82
C PRO A 162 -4.23 -20.94 -8.36
N GLU A 163 -4.16 -20.37 -9.56
CA GLU A 163 -2.90 -19.93 -10.17
C GLU A 163 -2.25 -18.82 -9.37
N PHE A 164 -3.04 -17.85 -8.88
CA PHE A 164 -2.53 -16.82 -7.99
C PHE A 164 -2.05 -17.40 -6.66
N ASP A 165 -2.81 -18.33 -6.08
CA ASP A 165 -2.43 -18.98 -4.82
C ASP A 165 -1.14 -19.80 -4.97
N SER A 166 -0.93 -20.45 -6.12
CA SER A 166 0.33 -21.12 -6.45
C SER A 166 1.49 -20.12 -6.61
N ALA A 167 1.25 -19.00 -7.28
CA ALA A 167 2.25 -17.95 -7.48
C ALA A 167 2.75 -17.34 -6.17
N VAL A 168 1.89 -17.15 -5.17
CA VAL A 168 2.30 -16.61 -3.85
C VAL A 168 2.90 -17.67 -2.91
N ALA A 169 2.62 -18.95 -3.14
CA ALA A 169 3.09 -20.06 -2.31
C ALA A 169 4.40 -20.67 -2.80
N SER A 170 4.84 -20.34 -4.01
CA SER A 170 6.06 -20.90 -4.60
C SER A 170 7.32 -20.50 -3.83
N GLU A 171 8.31 -21.37 -3.76
CA GLU A 171 9.62 -20.96 -3.25
C GLU A 171 10.25 -19.97 -4.22
N SER A 172 10.52 -18.75 -3.73
CA SER A 172 11.15 -17.72 -4.54
C SER A 172 12.58 -18.12 -4.89
N SER A 173 12.92 -18.13 -6.16
CA SER A 173 14.32 -18.14 -6.61
C SER A 173 14.91 -16.72 -6.52
N GLU A 174 16.22 -16.57 -6.74
CA GLU A 174 16.84 -15.23 -6.80
C GLU A 174 16.15 -14.37 -7.87
N ILE A 175 15.63 -13.21 -7.46
CA ILE A 175 15.11 -12.17 -8.36
C ILE A 175 16.24 -11.25 -8.79
N ASP A 176 16.18 -10.77 -10.03
CA ASP A 176 17.03 -9.66 -10.45
C ASP A 176 16.62 -8.42 -9.65
N ARG A 177 17.52 -7.95 -8.79
CA ARG A 177 17.26 -6.77 -7.96
C ARG A 177 17.00 -5.56 -8.87
N VAL A 178 15.79 -5.03 -8.78
CA VAL A 178 15.41 -3.80 -9.49
C VAL A 178 15.82 -2.60 -8.65
N GLU A 179 16.62 -1.71 -9.23
CA GLU A 179 16.96 -0.44 -8.59
C GLU A 179 15.79 0.55 -8.71
N VAL A 180 15.23 0.95 -7.56
CA VAL A 180 14.11 1.89 -7.46
C VAL A 180 14.59 3.18 -6.80
N SER A 181 14.49 4.31 -7.51
CA SER A 181 14.78 5.62 -6.97
C SER A 181 13.59 6.14 -6.16
N GLN A 182 13.87 6.98 -5.17
CA GLN A 182 12.82 7.64 -4.41
C GLN A 182 11.98 8.59 -5.28
N SER A 183 12.53 9.11 -6.38
CA SER A 183 11.79 9.96 -7.32
C SER A 183 10.84 9.19 -8.25
N ASP A 184 10.98 7.87 -8.34
CA ASP A 184 10.17 7.04 -9.22
C ASP A 184 8.71 7.03 -8.74
N LEU A 185 7.78 6.82 -9.69
CA LEU A 185 6.37 6.73 -9.37
C LEU A 185 6.08 5.43 -8.62
N ALA A 186 5.43 5.55 -7.48
CA ALA A 186 4.95 4.42 -6.70
C ALA A 186 3.46 4.14 -6.98
N ALA A 187 2.67 5.20 -7.23
CA ALA A 187 1.24 5.05 -7.49
C ALA A 187 0.62 6.17 -8.33
N ILE A 188 -0.49 5.86 -8.97
CA ILE A 188 -1.44 6.79 -9.60
C ILE A 188 -2.80 6.60 -8.92
N MET A 189 -3.20 7.60 -8.14
CA MET A 189 -4.48 7.62 -7.40
C MET A 189 -5.44 8.64 -7.97
N TYR A 190 -6.75 8.46 -7.78
CA TYR A 190 -7.74 9.32 -8.43
C TYR A 190 -8.38 10.31 -7.47
N SER A 191 -8.63 11.51 -7.97
CA SER A 191 -9.45 12.52 -7.28
C SER A 191 -10.56 13.00 -8.19
N SER A 192 -11.70 13.36 -7.60
CA SER A 192 -12.89 13.85 -8.32
C SER A 192 -12.62 15.16 -9.08
N GLY A 193 -11.59 15.92 -8.68
CA GLY A 193 -11.19 17.17 -9.32
C GLY A 193 -12.25 18.28 -9.18
N THR A 194 -11.83 19.52 -8.99
CA THR A 194 -12.76 20.68 -8.91
C THR A 194 -13.48 20.97 -10.23
N THR A 195 -12.98 20.43 -11.34
CA THR A 195 -13.48 20.63 -12.71
C THR A 195 -14.41 19.51 -13.19
N GLY A 196 -14.83 18.60 -12.31
CA GLY A 196 -15.75 17.48 -12.61
C GLY A 196 -15.14 16.30 -13.38
N ARG A 197 -13.95 16.45 -13.99
CA ARG A 197 -13.20 15.36 -14.61
C ARG A 197 -12.23 14.74 -13.60
N VAL A 198 -12.27 13.40 -13.49
CA VAL A 198 -11.31 12.63 -12.70
C VAL A 198 -9.87 12.89 -13.17
N LYS A 199 -8.97 13.09 -12.21
CA LYS A 199 -7.52 13.32 -12.45
C LYS A 199 -6.70 12.25 -11.74
N GLY A 200 -5.64 11.79 -12.41
CA GLY A 200 -4.63 10.90 -11.86
C GLY A 200 -3.58 11.71 -11.11
N VAL A 201 -3.44 11.43 -9.82
CA VAL A 201 -2.44 12.02 -8.91
C VAL A 201 -1.26 11.07 -8.89
N MET A 202 -0.14 11.54 -9.43
CA MET A 202 1.14 10.84 -9.39
C MET A 202 1.74 10.93 -7.97
N VAL A 203 2.03 9.79 -7.38
CA VAL A 203 2.64 9.69 -6.05
C VAL A 203 3.96 8.95 -6.17
N THR A 204 5.05 9.60 -5.74
CA THR A 204 6.40 9.02 -5.79
C THR A 204 6.68 8.14 -4.57
N HIS A 205 7.69 7.27 -4.68
CA HIS A 205 8.22 6.55 -3.52
C HIS A 205 8.63 7.51 -2.39
N ARG A 206 9.20 8.68 -2.72
CA ARG A 206 9.59 9.72 -1.75
C ARG A 206 8.40 10.26 -0.97
N ASN A 207 7.27 10.51 -1.63
CA ASN A 207 6.06 10.97 -0.96
C ASN A 207 5.59 9.94 0.07
N MET A 208 5.58 8.67 -0.32
CA MET A 208 5.17 7.56 0.53
C MET A 208 6.16 7.36 1.70
N ILE A 209 7.48 7.41 1.46
CA ILE A 209 8.54 7.36 2.48
C ILE A 209 8.38 8.49 3.50
N ALA A 210 8.15 9.72 3.05
CA ALA A 210 7.95 10.86 3.95
C ALA A 210 6.72 10.67 4.86
N ASN A 211 5.63 10.13 4.31
CA ASN A 211 4.43 9.81 5.08
C ASN A 211 4.67 8.67 6.08
N THR A 212 5.34 7.59 5.67
CA THR A 212 5.71 6.46 6.56
C THR A 212 6.62 6.90 7.70
N ALA A 213 7.63 7.74 7.41
CA ALA A 213 8.52 8.31 8.42
C ALA A 213 7.74 9.15 9.44
N SER A 214 6.76 9.94 8.97
CA SER A 214 5.86 10.70 9.84
C SER A 214 5.15 9.78 10.82
N PHE A 215 4.56 8.68 10.37
CA PHE A 215 3.88 7.75 11.27
C PHE A 215 4.80 7.12 12.31
N LYS A 216 6.03 6.75 11.94
CA LYS A 216 7.02 6.21 12.88
C LYS A 216 7.30 7.19 14.02
N GLN A 217 7.54 8.46 13.68
CA GLN A 217 7.76 9.51 14.68
C GLN A 217 6.56 9.68 15.62
N HIS A 218 5.34 9.56 15.11
CA HIS A 218 4.13 9.62 15.95
C HIS A 218 3.99 8.42 16.87
N ARG A 219 4.31 7.20 16.40
CA ARG A 219 4.22 6.01 17.26
C ARG A 219 5.21 6.06 18.40
N SER A 220 6.43 6.54 18.17
CA SER A 220 7.43 6.74 19.24
C SER A 220 6.98 7.72 20.33
N SER A 221 5.93 8.52 20.09
CA SER A 221 5.33 9.40 21.11
C SER A 221 4.18 8.77 21.91
N ARG A 222 3.71 7.56 21.54
CA ARG A 222 2.67 6.85 22.29
C ARG A 222 3.25 6.26 23.58
N ARG A 223 2.47 6.29 24.66
CA ARG A 223 2.83 5.70 25.97
C ARG A 223 2.72 4.18 26.02
N SER A 224 1.96 3.56 25.10
CA SER A 224 1.71 2.11 25.11
C SER A 224 2.81 1.34 24.40
N THR A 225 3.32 0.31 25.06
CA THR A 225 4.30 -0.66 24.54
C THR A 225 3.65 -1.95 24.02
N ALA A 226 2.32 -2.02 23.94
CA ALA A 226 1.65 -3.20 23.42
C ALA A 226 1.71 -3.24 21.88
N PRO A 227 1.88 -4.43 21.27
CA PRO A 227 1.66 -4.61 19.85
C PRO A 227 0.26 -4.14 19.45
N ALA A 228 0.14 -3.30 18.41
CA ALA A 228 -1.16 -2.75 18.04
C ALA A 228 -1.89 -3.68 17.07
N VAL A 229 -3.20 -3.84 17.29
CA VAL A 229 -4.12 -4.51 16.38
C VAL A 229 -5.07 -3.46 15.84
N THR A 230 -5.19 -3.36 14.50
CA THR A 230 -6.04 -2.37 13.84
C THR A 230 -7.07 -3.07 12.96
N LEU A 231 -8.36 -2.83 13.23
CA LEU A 231 -9.41 -3.19 12.29
C LEU A 231 -9.41 -2.22 11.11
N THR A 232 -9.29 -2.75 9.89
CA THR A 232 -9.32 -1.95 8.66
C THR A 232 -10.57 -2.22 7.86
N ILE A 233 -11.41 -1.18 7.79
CA ILE A 233 -12.64 -1.12 6.98
C ILE A 233 -12.50 -0.14 5.81
N VAL A 234 -11.45 0.68 5.86
CA VAL A 234 -11.15 1.69 4.84
C VAL A 234 -10.67 0.98 3.58
N PRO A 235 -11.21 1.30 2.39
CA PRO A 235 -10.80 0.62 1.17
C PRO A 235 -9.35 0.89 0.78
N TYR A 236 -8.60 -0.16 0.45
CA TYR A 236 -7.20 -0.08 0.03
C TYR A 236 -7.02 0.62 -1.32
N PHE A 237 -8.04 0.63 -2.18
CA PHE A 237 -8.02 1.40 -3.42
C PHE A 237 -8.07 2.92 -3.18
N HIS A 238 -8.39 3.37 -1.97
CA HIS A 238 -8.34 4.77 -1.60
C HIS A 238 -6.99 5.09 -0.95
N ILE A 239 -6.41 6.27 -1.24
CA ILE A 239 -5.07 6.63 -0.74
C ILE A 239 -4.95 6.57 0.78
N PHE A 240 -6.04 6.86 1.51
CA PHE A 240 -6.08 6.70 2.97
C PHE A 240 -5.92 5.24 3.40
N GLY A 241 -6.60 4.29 2.74
CA GLY A 241 -6.49 2.87 3.05
C GLY A 241 -5.12 2.32 2.67
N PHE A 242 -4.57 2.73 1.53
CA PHE A 242 -3.20 2.41 1.14
C PHE A 242 -2.22 2.91 2.23
N PHE A 243 -2.26 4.19 2.60
CA PHE A 243 -1.37 4.70 3.64
C PHE A 243 -1.55 4.02 5.00
N ALA A 244 -2.80 3.68 5.39
CA ALA A 244 -3.06 2.96 6.62
C ALA A 244 -2.43 1.56 6.62
N MET A 245 -2.51 0.85 5.49
CA MET A 245 -1.90 -0.46 5.28
C MET A 245 -0.37 -0.38 5.26
N LEU A 246 0.20 0.57 4.52
CA LEU A 246 1.64 0.80 4.48
C LEU A 246 2.19 1.13 5.87
N ARG A 247 1.48 1.97 6.63
CA ARG A 247 1.80 2.27 8.03
C ARG A 247 1.79 1.01 8.88
N ALA A 248 0.76 0.18 8.75
CA ALA A 248 0.63 -1.02 9.58
C ALA A 248 1.82 -1.97 9.38
N VAL A 249 2.18 -2.25 8.12
CA VAL A 249 3.36 -3.06 7.80
C VAL A 249 4.65 -2.41 8.32
N ALA A 250 4.84 -1.12 8.04
CA ALA A 250 6.03 -0.36 8.44
C ALA A 250 6.26 -0.32 9.96
N LEU A 251 5.20 -0.46 10.75
CA LEU A 251 5.28 -0.42 12.21
C LEU A 251 5.01 -1.79 12.85
N ARG A 252 4.95 -2.86 12.05
CA ARG A 252 4.61 -4.23 12.43
C ARG A 252 3.35 -4.36 13.29
N ASP A 253 2.29 -3.65 12.90
CA ASP A 253 0.95 -3.82 13.46
C ASP A 253 0.28 -5.08 12.91
N CYS A 254 -0.64 -5.66 13.67
CA CYS A 254 -1.57 -6.64 13.14
C CYS A 254 -2.77 -5.91 12.52
N VAL A 255 -3.15 -6.28 11.31
CA VAL A 255 -4.32 -5.72 10.63
C VAL A 255 -5.42 -6.77 10.53
N VAL A 256 -6.56 -6.51 11.15
CA VAL A 256 -7.77 -7.29 10.90
C VAL A 256 -8.44 -6.69 9.67
N VAL A 257 -8.43 -7.44 8.56
CA VAL A 257 -8.92 -6.99 7.25
C VAL A 257 -10.38 -7.38 7.10
N MET A 258 -11.24 -6.38 6.92
CA MET A 258 -12.65 -6.60 6.59
C MET A 258 -12.91 -6.16 5.16
N GLU A 259 -13.38 -7.10 4.33
CA GLU A 259 -13.68 -6.84 2.91
C GLU A 259 -14.76 -5.78 2.74
N ARG A 260 -15.86 -5.97 3.46
CA ARG A 260 -17.03 -5.09 3.48
C ARG A 260 -17.49 -4.91 4.91
N PHE A 261 -17.87 -3.68 5.25
CA PHE A 261 -18.37 -3.37 6.59
C PHE A 261 -19.57 -4.23 6.94
N ASP A 262 -19.47 -4.89 8.10
CA ASP A 262 -20.53 -5.66 8.75
C ASP A 262 -20.40 -5.45 10.26
N LEU A 263 -21.44 -4.89 10.88
CA LEU A 263 -21.42 -4.52 12.29
C LEU A 263 -21.24 -5.74 13.20
N THR A 264 -21.91 -6.85 12.90
CA THR A 264 -21.84 -8.07 13.72
C THR A 264 -20.46 -8.70 13.62
N LYS A 265 -19.88 -8.79 12.42
CA LYS A 265 -18.51 -9.29 12.25
C LYS A 265 -17.49 -8.39 12.90
N MET A 266 -17.65 -7.07 12.80
CA MET A 266 -16.80 -6.09 13.49
C MET A 266 -16.80 -6.32 15.00
N MET A 267 -17.99 -6.42 15.63
CA MET A 267 -18.08 -6.63 17.08
C MET A 267 -17.42 -7.94 17.52
N ARG A 268 -17.57 -9.01 16.73
CA ARG A 268 -16.88 -10.29 16.99
C ARG A 268 -15.36 -10.16 16.87
N ALA A 269 -14.89 -9.43 15.86
CA ALA A 269 -13.47 -9.21 15.64
C ALA A 269 -12.81 -8.32 16.72
N CYS A 270 -13.58 -7.45 17.39
CA CYS A 270 -13.08 -6.62 18.48
C CYS A 270 -13.10 -7.32 19.86
N ASN A 271 -13.90 -8.39 20.02
CA ASN A 271 -14.09 -9.08 21.29
C ASN A 271 -13.19 -10.32 21.46
N ASN A 272 -12.47 -10.73 20.41
CA ASN A 272 -11.51 -11.85 20.39
C ASN A 272 -10.08 -11.33 20.28
#